data_AF-A0AAP6XI29-F1
#
_entry.id   AF-A0AAP6XI29-F1
#
_cell.length_a   1.000
_cell.length_b   1.000
_cell.length_c   1.000
_cell.angle_alpha   90.00
_cell.angle_beta   90.00
_cell.angle_gamma   90.00
#
_symmetry.space_group_name_H-M   'P 1'
#
loop_
_entity.id
_entity.type
_entity.pdbx_description
1 polymer ?
#
loop_
_entity_poly.entity_id
_entity_poly.type
_entity_poly.pdbx_seq_one_letter_code
_entity_poly.pdbx_strand_id
1 'polypeptide(L)'
;MESNKISKEEARAALEQIDGIEQDARKPPTPPWAYAILGTSFGVTIAGTIIGWKYWWALFAVIIIACIALAVRDHNRNVRPSMKQPIQEDPKTNWAAALTPAFMMPLIWFVPEGSVVGGVIAGVVTAIVVTAVMIYESRNR
;
A
#
# COMPACT_ATOMS: atom_id res chain seq x y z
N MET A 1 -20.94 46.47 16.17
CA MET A 1 -20.39 45.28 15.52
C MET A 1 -21.36 44.89 14.41
N GLU A 2 -21.06 45.25 13.18
CA GLU A 2 -21.89 44.87 12.03
C GLU A 2 -21.73 43.38 11.77
N SER A 3 -22.81 42.62 12.02
CA SER A 3 -22.93 41.24 11.55
C SER A 3 -23.12 41.30 10.04
N ASN A 4 -22.03 41.15 9.29
CA ASN A 4 -22.10 40.93 7.84
C ASN A 4 -22.88 39.62 7.63
N LYS A 5 -24.13 39.74 7.17
CA LYS A 5 -24.99 38.59 6.84
C LYS A 5 -24.46 37.98 5.55
N ILE A 6 -23.54 37.03 5.69
CA ILE A 6 -23.05 36.22 4.57
C ILE A 6 -24.27 35.58 3.87
N SER A 7 -24.38 35.77 2.56
CA SER A 7 -25.43 35.15 1.76
C SER A 7 -25.28 33.62 1.83
N LYS A 8 -26.39 32.87 1.80
CA LYS A 8 -26.34 31.40 1.71
C LYS A 8 -25.55 30.93 0.48
N GLU A 9 -25.55 31.70 -0.60
CA GLU A 9 -24.79 31.39 -1.82
C GLU A 9 -23.29 31.58 -1.61
N GLU A 10 -22.87 32.65 -0.93
CA GLU A 10 -21.47 32.89 -0.58
C GLU A 10 -20.96 31.83 0.41
N ALA A 11 -21.78 31.44 1.39
CA ALA A 11 -21.44 30.37 2.32
C ALA A 11 -21.29 29.02 1.59
N ARG A 12 -22.11 28.74 0.58
CA ARG A 12 -22.03 27.51 -0.21
C ARG A 12 -20.80 27.50 -1.12
N ALA A 13 -20.50 28.61 -1.79
CA ALA A 13 -19.30 28.75 -2.62
C ALA A 13 -18.02 28.65 -1.78
N ALA A 14 -18.01 29.20 -0.57
CA ALA A 14 -16.89 29.06 0.37
C ALA A 14 -16.72 27.61 0.84
N LEU A 15 -17.82 26.90 1.14
CA LEU A 15 -17.76 25.49 1.50
C LEU A 15 -17.28 24.62 0.33
N GLU A 16 -17.72 24.91 -0.89
CA GLU A 16 -17.31 24.16 -2.09
C GLU A 16 -15.83 24.41 -2.44
N GLN A 17 -15.31 25.62 -2.19
CA GLN A 17 -13.86 25.88 -2.26
C GLN A 17 -13.09 25.13 -1.19
N ILE A 18 -13.59 25.09 0.05
CA ILE A 18 -12.94 24.35 1.14
C ILE A 18 -12.93 22.85 0.84
N ASP A 19 -14.04 22.31 0.31
CA ASP A 19 -14.15 20.90 -0.07
C ASP A 19 -13.25 20.56 -1.26
N GLY A 20 -13.13 21.46 -2.24
CA GLY A 20 -12.15 21.35 -3.33
C GLY A 20 -10.70 21.35 -2.84
N ILE A 21 -10.37 22.23 -1.88
CA ILE A 21 -9.05 22.26 -1.24
C ILE A 21 -8.82 21.00 -0.39
N GLU A 22 -9.84 20.49 0.29
CA GLU A 22 -9.77 19.25 1.06
C GLU A 22 -9.51 18.05 0.15
N GLN A 23 -10.22 17.97 -0.98
CA GLN A 23 -10.02 16.92 -1.99
C GLN A 23 -8.64 17.02 -2.64
N ASP A 24 -8.15 18.22 -2.95
CA ASP A 24 -6.81 18.43 -3.51
C ASP A 24 -5.70 18.17 -2.48
N ALA A 25 -5.99 18.35 -1.18
CA ALA A 25 -5.07 18.06 -0.09
C ALA A 25 -5.04 16.57 0.31
N ARG A 26 -6.02 15.76 -0.12
CA ARG A 26 -5.99 14.31 0.10
C ARG A 26 -4.80 13.73 -0.67
N LYS A 27 -3.96 12.97 0.05
CA LYS A 27 -2.85 12.25 -0.58
C LYS A 27 -3.37 11.42 -1.75
N PRO A 28 -2.78 11.54 -2.96
CA PRO A 28 -3.16 10.69 -4.06
C PRO A 28 -2.95 9.23 -3.63
N PRO A 29 -3.92 8.34 -3.89
CA PRO A 29 -3.79 6.94 -3.53
C PRO A 29 -2.54 6.36 -4.20
N THR A 30 -1.83 5.48 -3.50
CA THR A 30 -0.67 4.79 -4.06
C THR A 30 -1.10 4.10 -5.36
N PRO A 31 -0.35 4.28 -6.46
CA PRO A 31 -0.82 3.82 -7.75
C PRO A 31 -0.91 2.29 -7.79
N PRO A 32 -1.94 1.70 -8.43
CA PRO A 32 -2.18 0.25 -8.41
C PRO A 32 -1.01 -0.62 -8.90
N TRP A 33 -0.20 -0.09 -9.82
CA TRP A 33 0.98 -0.80 -10.33
C TRP A 33 2.04 -1.03 -9.24
N ALA A 34 2.14 -0.15 -8.23
CA ALA A 34 3.07 -0.33 -7.13
C ALA A 34 2.68 -1.54 -6.28
N TYR A 35 1.38 -1.72 -6.03
CA TYR A 35 0.85 -2.90 -5.34
C TYR A 35 0.99 -4.19 -6.17
N ALA A 36 0.90 -4.09 -7.49
CA ALA A 36 1.16 -5.22 -8.38
C ALA A 36 2.64 -5.65 -8.32
N ILE A 37 3.59 -4.71 -8.29
CA ILE A 37 5.02 -5.00 -8.12
C ILE A 37 5.25 -5.68 -6.77
N LEU A 38 4.68 -5.14 -5.68
CA LEU A 38 4.83 -5.71 -4.34
C LEU A 38 4.26 -7.13 -4.26
N GLY A 39 3.01 -7.34 -4.68
CA GLY A 39 2.39 -8.65 -4.67
C GLY A 39 3.13 -9.66 -5.54
N THR A 40 3.52 -9.28 -6.76
CA THR A 40 4.34 -10.13 -7.64
C THR A 40 5.64 -10.55 -6.96
N SER A 41 6.30 -9.62 -6.26
CA SER A 41 7.57 -9.90 -5.62
C SER A 41 7.43 -10.85 -4.41
N PHE A 42 6.34 -10.74 -3.65
CA PHE A 42 5.96 -11.75 -2.65
C PHE A 42 5.65 -13.11 -3.30
N GLY A 43 4.94 -13.13 -4.42
CA GLY A 43 4.65 -14.35 -5.17
C GLY A 43 5.91 -15.06 -5.67
N VAL A 44 6.88 -14.31 -6.20
CA VAL A 44 8.18 -14.86 -6.63
C VAL A 44 8.98 -15.39 -5.45
N THR A 45 8.86 -14.78 -4.28
CA THR A 45 9.49 -15.27 -3.04
C THR A 45 8.93 -16.65 -2.68
N ILE A 46 7.60 -16.80 -2.59
CA ILE A 46 6.95 -18.09 -2.29
C ILE A 46 7.30 -19.15 -3.34
N ALA A 47 7.20 -18.82 -4.62
CA ALA A 47 7.57 -19.73 -5.71
C ALA A 47 9.04 -20.15 -5.61
N GLY A 48 9.94 -19.19 -5.38
CA GLY A 48 11.37 -19.43 -5.25
C GLY A 48 11.72 -20.33 -4.07
N THR A 49 11.03 -20.16 -2.95
CA THR A 49 11.19 -21.04 -1.77
C THR A 49 10.75 -22.48 -2.10
N ILE A 50 9.57 -22.66 -2.70
CA ILE A 50 9.05 -23.99 -3.04
C ILE A 50 9.92 -24.70 -4.08
N ILE A 51 10.39 -23.96 -5.10
CA ILE A 51 11.21 -24.51 -6.19
C ILE A 51 12.65 -24.81 -5.72
N GLY A 52 13.06 -24.32 -4.55
CA GLY A 52 14.43 -24.45 -4.06
C GLY A 52 15.41 -23.52 -4.80
N TRP A 53 14.93 -22.38 -5.31
CA TRP A 53 15.77 -21.43 -6.03
C TRP A 53 16.76 -20.75 -5.07
N LYS A 54 18.04 -21.11 -5.17
CA LYS A 54 19.13 -20.66 -4.26
C LYS A 54 19.17 -19.16 -3.94
N TYR A 55 18.73 -18.29 -4.84
CA TYR A 55 18.82 -16.83 -4.70
C TYR A 55 17.48 -16.13 -4.47
N TRP A 56 16.42 -16.87 -4.11
CA TRP A 56 15.10 -16.29 -3.82
C TRP A 56 15.18 -15.17 -2.76
N TRP A 57 16.06 -15.32 -1.77
CA TRP A 57 16.25 -14.37 -0.67
C TRP A 57 16.81 -13.02 -1.13
N ALA A 58 17.56 -12.97 -2.23
CA ALA A 58 18.11 -11.73 -2.74
C ALA A 58 17.00 -10.82 -3.26
N LEU A 59 16.02 -11.40 -3.95
CA LEU A 59 14.83 -10.67 -4.38
C LEU A 59 14.02 -10.20 -3.16
N PHE A 60 13.86 -11.05 -2.16
CA PHE A 60 13.18 -10.69 -0.91
C PHE A 60 13.84 -9.50 -0.20
N ALA A 61 15.17 -9.49 -0.10
CA ALA A 61 15.92 -8.38 0.49
C ALA A 61 15.71 -7.06 -0.30
N VAL A 62 15.71 -7.13 -1.64
CA VAL A 62 15.43 -5.97 -2.50
C VAL A 62 14.03 -5.42 -2.25
N ILE A 63 13.02 -6.28 -2.05
CA ILE A 63 11.65 -5.87 -1.71
C ILE A 63 11.63 -5.09 -0.39
N ILE A 64 12.25 -5.64 0.67
CA ILE A 64 12.28 -4.97 1.98
C ILE A 64 12.93 -3.59 1.85
N ILE A 65 14.08 -3.50 1.18
CA ILE A 65 14.78 -2.22 0.96
C ILE A 65 13.89 -1.26 0.16
N ALA A 66 13.22 -1.72 -0.88
CA ALA A 66 12.31 -0.90 -1.68
C ALA A 66 11.11 -0.41 -0.86
N CYS A 67 10.49 -1.26 -0.04
CA CYS A 67 9.40 -0.88 0.87
C CYS A 67 9.85 0.20 1.86
N ILE A 68 11.03 0.03 2.47
CA ILE A 68 11.60 1.03 3.39
C ILE A 68 11.89 2.33 2.66
N ALA A 69 12.50 2.27 1.47
CA ALA A 69 12.80 3.45 0.66
C ALA A 69 11.53 4.21 0.26
N LEU A 70 10.44 3.49 -0.09
CA LEU A 70 9.14 4.08 -0.36
C LEU A 70 8.55 4.74 0.90
N ALA A 71 8.56 4.04 2.03
CA ALA A 71 8.07 4.60 3.31
C ALA A 71 8.84 5.86 3.72
N VAL A 72 10.17 5.86 3.57
CA VAL A 72 11.04 7.02 3.84
C VAL A 72 10.80 8.15 2.85
N ARG A 73 10.63 7.84 1.55
CA ARG A 73 10.31 8.84 0.54
C ARG A 73 8.97 9.50 0.80
N ASP A 74 7.95 8.73 1.20
CA ASP A 74 6.63 9.25 1.55
C ASP A 74 6.66 10.08 2.85
N HIS A 75 7.51 9.69 3.80
CA HIS A 75 7.75 10.50 5.00
C HIS A 75 8.42 11.85 4.66
N ASN A 76 9.39 11.84 3.74
CA ASN A 76 10.24 13.01 3.46
C ASN A 76 9.70 13.95 2.36
N ARG A 77 8.87 13.47 1.43
CA ARG A 77 8.31 14.31 0.35
C ARG A 77 7.15 15.20 0.79
N ASN A 78 6.63 15.01 2.01
CA ASN A 78 5.56 15.83 2.55
C ASN A 78 6.12 16.99 3.40
N VAL A 79 6.40 18.11 2.70
CA VAL A 79 6.52 19.51 3.18
C VAL A 79 7.72 19.89 4.06
N ARG A 80 8.16 21.16 3.92
CA ARG A 80 9.19 21.81 4.77
C ARG A 80 8.84 21.63 6.26
N PRO A 81 9.81 21.32 7.14
CA PRO A 81 9.57 21.03 8.56
C PRO A 81 8.78 22.09 9.33
N SER A 82 8.81 23.36 8.87
CA SER A 82 8.15 24.52 9.48
C SER A 82 6.67 24.70 9.13
N MET A 83 6.13 23.93 8.17
CA MET A 83 4.72 23.98 7.76
C MET A 83 3.98 22.66 8.02
N LYS A 84 4.53 21.80 8.88
CA LYS A 84 3.84 20.59 9.32
C LYS A 84 2.59 21.00 10.10
N GLN A 85 1.43 20.83 9.48
CA GLN A 85 0.13 20.85 10.17
C GLN A 85 0.20 19.86 11.36
N PRO A 86 -0.60 20.08 12.43
CA PRO A 86 -0.70 19.11 13.51
C PRO A 86 -0.92 17.72 12.92
N ILE A 87 -0.09 16.78 13.38
CA ILE A 87 0.08 15.44 12.83
C ILE A 87 -1.29 14.86 12.50
N GLN A 88 -1.60 14.81 11.21
CA GLN A 88 -2.73 14.03 10.71
C GLN A 88 -2.48 12.62 11.24
N GLU A 89 -3.42 12.06 12.01
CA GLU A 89 -3.25 10.75 12.65
C GLU A 89 -2.59 9.78 11.66
N ASP A 90 -1.48 9.17 12.08
CA ASP A 90 -0.78 8.21 11.24
C ASP A 90 -1.80 7.23 10.66
N PRO A 91 -1.73 6.92 9.36
CA PRO A 91 -2.69 6.02 8.74
C PRO A 91 -2.73 4.74 9.56
N LYS A 92 -3.90 4.43 10.14
CA LYS A 92 -4.10 3.25 11.00
C LYS A 92 -3.48 2.03 10.31
N THR A 93 -2.67 1.27 11.05
CA THR A 93 -1.97 0.10 10.48
C THR A 93 -2.97 -0.82 9.81
N ASN A 94 -2.73 -1.16 8.54
CA ASN A 94 -3.55 -2.14 7.85
C ASN A 94 -3.21 -3.55 8.39
N TRP A 95 -3.98 -4.04 9.35
CA TRP A 95 -3.82 -5.39 9.85
C TRP A 95 -4.10 -6.45 8.77
N ALA A 96 -5.02 -6.19 7.83
CA ALA A 96 -5.29 -7.13 6.74
C ALA A 96 -4.07 -7.29 5.83
N ALA A 97 -3.53 -6.22 5.23
CA ALA A 97 -2.33 -6.33 4.39
C ALA A 97 -1.07 -6.69 5.18
N ALA A 98 -0.96 -6.30 6.46
CA ALA A 98 0.17 -6.69 7.30
C ALA A 98 0.17 -8.20 7.60
N LEU A 99 -1.01 -8.81 7.75
CA LEU A 99 -1.15 -10.23 8.04
C LEU A 99 -1.27 -11.10 6.77
N THR A 100 -1.62 -10.55 5.60
CA THR A 100 -1.71 -11.33 4.35
C THR A 100 -0.47 -12.18 4.08
N PRO A 101 0.78 -11.68 4.21
CA PRO A 101 1.96 -12.52 4.04
C PRO A 101 1.98 -13.71 5.00
N ALA A 102 1.60 -13.51 6.27
CA ALA A 102 1.54 -14.59 7.26
C ALA A 102 0.49 -15.67 6.91
N PHE A 103 -0.62 -15.29 6.27
CA PHE A 103 -1.63 -16.23 5.77
C PHE A 103 -1.20 -17.00 4.51
N MET A 104 -0.33 -16.43 3.68
CA MET A 104 0.14 -17.09 2.47
C MET A 104 1.33 -18.03 2.71
N MET A 105 2.13 -17.80 3.76
CA MET A 105 3.28 -18.63 4.12
C MET A 105 2.99 -20.14 4.27
N PRO A 106 1.85 -20.58 4.83
CA PRO A 106 1.50 -22.01 4.90
C PRO A 106 1.41 -22.70 3.54
N LEU A 107 1.20 -21.99 2.43
CA LEU A 107 1.22 -22.59 1.08
C LEU A 107 2.54 -23.32 0.78
N ILE A 108 3.64 -22.88 1.39
CA ILE A 108 4.95 -23.54 1.23
C ILE A 108 4.91 -24.97 1.79
N TRP A 109 4.11 -25.24 2.82
CA TRP A 109 4.02 -26.55 3.45
C TRP A 109 3.05 -27.51 2.75
N PHE A 110 2.08 -26.97 2.00
CA PHE A 110 1.09 -27.77 1.27
C PHE A 110 1.56 -28.16 -0.14
N VAL A 111 2.62 -27.52 -0.65
CA VAL A 111 3.19 -27.81 -1.97
C VAL A 111 4.46 -28.64 -1.80
N PRO A 112 4.62 -29.76 -2.54
CA PRO A 112 5.85 -30.54 -2.50
C PRO A 112 7.07 -29.68 -2.86
N GLU A 113 8.11 -29.78 -2.03
CA GLU A 113 9.40 -29.13 -2.30
C GLU A 113 9.97 -29.57 -3.65
N GLY A 114 10.54 -28.61 -4.39
CA GLY A 114 11.06 -28.82 -5.75
C GLY A 114 9.99 -28.86 -6.85
N SER A 115 8.70 -28.78 -6.51
CA SER A 115 7.62 -28.74 -7.51
C SER A 115 7.59 -27.40 -8.24
N VAL A 116 8.03 -27.38 -9.50
CA VAL A 116 7.97 -26.20 -10.37
C VAL A 116 6.54 -25.75 -10.60
N VAL A 117 5.64 -26.67 -10.93
CA VAL A 117 4.23 -26.36 -11.20
C VAL A 117 3.53 -25.87 -9.94
N GLY A 118 3.73 -26.56 -8.81
CA GLY A 118 3.14 -26.18 -7.53
C GLY A 118 3.66 -24.82 -7.03
N GLY A 119 4.97 -24.58 -7.15
CA GLY A 119 5.60 -23.32 -6.78
C GLY A 119 5.09 -22.14 -7.62
N VAL A 120 4.94 -22.33 -8.93
CA VAL A 120 4.37 -21.31 -9.81
C VAL A 120 2.92 -20.99 -9.43
N ILE A 121 2.08 -22.01 -9.22
CA ILE A 121 0.68 -21.80 -8.82
C ILE A 121 0.61 -21.06 -7.49
N ALA A 122 1.35 -21.51 -6.46
CA ALA A 122 1.39 -20.86 -5.16
C ALA A 122 1.89 -19.41 -5.22
N GLY A 123 2.90 -19.16 -6.05
CA GLY A 123 3.43 -17.81 -6.27
C GLY A 123 2.41 -16.88 -6.95
N VAL A 124 1.74 -17.35 -7.99
CA VAL A 124 0.70 -16.57 -8.70
C VAL A 124 -0.48 -16.27 -7.78
N VAL A 125 -0.96 -17.26 -7.03
CA VAL A 125 -2.05 -17.07 -6.06
C VAL A 125 -1.64 -16.04 -5.00
N THR A 126 -0.42 -16.15 -4.46
CA THR A 126 0.12 -15.17 -3.51
C THR A 126 0.14 -13.77 -4.10
N ALA A 127 0.65 -13.61 -5.32
CA ALA A 127 0.71 -12.30 -5.97
C ALA A 127 -0.68 -11.66 -6.13
N ILE A 128 -1.64 -12.43 -6.64
CA ILE A 128 -3.01 -11.96 -6.86
C ILE A 128 -3.66 -11.55 -5.53
N VAL A 129 -3.59 -12.40 -4.51
CA VAL A 129 -4.24 -12.14 -3.21
C VAL A 129 -3.62 -10.92 -2.53
N VAL A 130 -2.30 -10.84 -2.48
CA VAL A 130 -1.58 -9.71 -1.84
C VAL A 130 -1.90 -8.40 -2.56
N THR A 131 -1.83 -8.37 -3.89
CA THR A 131 -2.16 -7.17 -4.66
C THR A 131 -3.64 -6.80 -4.51
N ALA A 132 -4.56 -7.76 -4.54
CA ALA A 132 -5.99 -7.50 -4.40
C ALA A 132 -6.34 -6.91 -3.02
N VAL A 133 -5.75 -7.43 -1.93
CA VAL A 133 -5.96 -6.90 -0.58
C VAL A 133 -5.44 -5.47 -0.46
N MET A 134 -4.25 -5.19 -1.01
CA MET A 134 -3.68 -3.83 -0.98
C MET A 134 -4.49 -2.83 -1.79
N ILE A 135 -4.98 -3.21 -2.99
CA ILE A 135 -5.81 -2.35 -3.84
C ILE A 135 -7.18 -2.12 -3.21
N TYR A 136 -7.83 -3.18 -2.73
CA TYR A 136 -9.14 -3.08 -2.08
C TYR A 136 -9.07 -2.13 -0.89
N GLU A 137 -8.04 -2.27 -0.06
CA GLU A 137 -7.90 -1.42 1.13
C GLU A 137 -7.51 0.02 0.77
N SER A 138 -6.66 0.24 -0.24
CA SER A 138 -6.36 1.59 -0.74
C SER A 138 -7.60 2.32 -1.28
N ARG A 139 -8.63 1.60 -1.72
CA ARG A 139 -9.89 2.19 -2.22
C ARG A 139 -10.93 2.42 -1.14
N ASN A 140 -10.82 1.70 -0.01
CA ASN A 140 -11.77 1.76 1.10
C ASN A 140 -11.29 2.69 2.25
N ARG A 141 -10.16 3.36 2.08
CA ARG A 141 -9.63 4.44 2.93
C ARG A 141 -9.94 5.79 2.32
#